data_AF-A0A7S1KIU5-F1
#
_entry.id   AF-A0A7S1KIU5-F1
#
_cell.length_a   1.000
_cell.length_b   1.000
_cell.length_c   1.000
_cell.angle_alpha   90.00
_cell.angle_beta   90.00
_cell.angle_gamma   90.00
#
_symmetry.space_group_name_H-M   'P 1'
#
loop_
_entity.id
_entity.type
_entity.pdbx_description
1 polymer ?
#
loop_
_entity_poly.entity_id
_entity_poly.type
_entity_poly.pdbx_seq_one_letter_code
_entity_poly.pdbx_strand_id
1 'polypeptide(L)'
;QVGVGVGGEVPSQQQQRLVVSDVSPNILKVLLRYIYCDSCKELEASPFPHATVVDILKAANRFNIHGLRERCGEALVQELSVQNVAHLLIEASLHGTETLKKQCLRFAAKHYRAVSKTEGFSKLDRHPTLLKDLMHILATQFTKQPVATQS
;
A
#
# COMPACT_ATOMS: atom_id res chain seq x y z
N GLN A 1 -71.50 -10.41 4.90
CA GLN A 1 -71.03 -9.20 4.19
C GLN A 1 -69.69 -8.81 4.79
N VAL A 2 -68.65 -8.74 3.93
CA VAL A 2 -67.48 -7.83 3.91
C VAL A 2 -66.97 -7.25 5.25
N GLY A 3 -65.68 -7.25 5.60
CA GLY A 3 -64.45 -7.55 4.88
C GLY A 3 -63.27 -6.78 5.53
N VAL A 4 -62.04 -7.27 5.24
CA VAL A 4 -60.75 -6.54 5.27
C VAL A 4 -60.19 -6.24 6.68
N GLY A 5 -59.08 -6.87 7.09
CA GLY A 5 -57.70 -6.45 6.77
C GLY A 5 -57.33 -5.24 7.65
N VAL A 6 -56.29 -5.27 8.48
CA VAL A 6 -54.91 -4.99 8.06
C VAL A 6 -53.95 -5.73 8.98
N GLY A 7 -53.24 -6.72 8.43
CA GLY A 7 -51.99 -7.19 9.03
C GLY A 7 -50.98 -6.05 9.00
N GLY A 8 -50.41 -5.73 10.15
CA GLY A 8 -49.35 -4.73 10.25
C GLY A 8 -48.19 -5.14 9.36
N GLU A 9 -48.02 -4.42 8.25
CA GLU A 9 -46.86 -4.53 7.39
C GLU A 9 -45.65 -4.05 8.18
N VAL A 10 -44.83 -5.01 8.62
CA VAL A 10 -43.46 -4.73 9.07
C VAL A 10 -42.75 -4.08 7.89
N PRO A 11 -42.23 -2.84 8.02
CA PRO A 11 -41.55 -2.18 6.91
C PRO A 11 -40.35 -3.03 6.50
N SER A 12 -40.40 -3.52 5.28
CA SER A 12 -39.33 -4.27 4.62
C SER A 12 -38.02 -3.53 4.83
N GLN A 13 -37.11 -4.07 5.65
CA GLN A 13 -35.76 -3.52 5.76
C GLN A 13 -35.15 -3.57 4.36
N GLN A 14 -35.00 -2.41 3.72
CA GLN A 14 -34.33 -2.31 2.43
C GLN A 14 -32.89 -2.80 2.64
N GLN A 15 -32.60 -4.03 2.20
CA GLN A 15 -31.25 -4.56 2.18
C GLN A 15 -30.41 -3.69 1.24
N GLN A 16 -29.62 -2.78 1.81
CA GLN A 16 -28.63 -2.02 1.08
C GLN A 16 -27.54 -2.99 0.64
N ARG A 17 -27.61 -3.40 -0.63
CA ARG A 17 -26.63 -4.28 -1.25
C ARG A 17 -25.51 -3.45 -1.85
N LEU A 18 -24.29 -3.59 -1.32
CA LEU A 18 -23.09 -3.02 -1.91
C LEU A 18 -22.47 -4.06 -2.85
N VAL A 19 -22.28 -3.71 -4.12
CA VAL A 19 -21.55 -4.53 -5.09
C VAL A 19 -20.11 -4.06 -5.14
N VAL A 20 -19.17 -4.96 -4.90
CA VAL A 20 -17.72 -4.71 -4.99
C VAL A 20 -17.17 -5.56 -6.14
N SER A 21 -16.80 -4.94 -7.25
CA SER A 21 -16.37 -5.64 -8.48
C SER A 21 -14.88 -5.55 -8.78
N ASP A 22 -14.18 -4.62 -8.14
CA ASP A 22 -12.79 -4.22 -8.41
C ASP A 22 -11.80 -4.76 -7.37
N VAL A 23 -12.25 -5.60 -6.44
CA VAL A 23 -11.41 -6.25 -5.43
C VAL A 23 -11.67 -7.74 -5.46
N SER A 24 -10.59 -8.53 -5.50
CA SER A 24 -10.70 -9.99 -5.53
C SER A 24 -11.36 -10.52 -4.24
N PRO A 25 -12.09 -11.64 -4.29
CA PRO A 25 -12.72 -12.23 -3.11
C PRO A 25 -11.73 -12.50 -1.96
N ASN A 26 -10.49 -12.88 -2.30
CA ASN A 26 -9.45 -13.15 -1.31
C ASN A 26 -9.03 -11.88 -0.57
N ILE A 27 -8.83 -10.76 -1.28
CA ILE A 27 -8.48 -9.48 -0.66
C ILE A 27 -9.66 -8.97 0.18
N LEU A 28 -10.88 -9.07 -0.35
CA LEU A 28 -12.09 -8.67 0.38
C LEU A 28 -12.25 -9.45 1.69
N LYS A 29 -11.93 -10.76 1.68
CA LYS A 29 -11.93 -11.58 2.90
C LYS A 29 -10.93 -11.06 3.93
N VAL A 30 -9.72 -10.67 3.52
CA VAL A 30 -8.72 -10.06 4.43
C VAL A 30 -9.22 -8.73 4.98
N LEU A 31 -9.81 -7.87 4.15
CA LEU A 31 -10.39 -6.60 4.60
C LEU A 31 -11.47 -6.82 5.66
N LEU A 32 -12.43 -7.71 5.40
CA LEU A 32 -13.51 -8.01 6.33
C LEU A 32 -12.97 -8.63 7.63
N ARG A 33 -11.97 -9.51 7.53
CA ARG A 33 -11.31 -10.09 8.71
C ARG A 33 -10.68 -9.00 9.58
N TYR A 34 -10.01 -8.03 8.96
CA TYR A 34 -9.44 -6.91 9.68
C TYR A 34 -10.52 -6.05 10.35
N ILE A 35 -11.58 -5.68 9.62
CA ILE A 35 -12.66 -4.83 10.14
C ILE A 35 -13.33 -5.47 11.37
N TYR A 36 -13.58 -6.79 11.34
CA TYR A 36 -14.31 -7.48 12.39
C TYR A 36 -13.44 -7.99 13.55
N CYS A 37 -12.14 -8.18 13.33
CA CYS A 37 -11.27 -8.86 14.30
C CYS A 37 -9.99 -8.10 14.64
N ASP A 38 -9.74 -6.93 14.02
CA ASP A 38 -8.49 -6.15 14.10
C ASP A 38 -7.22 -7.01 13.90
N SER A 39 -7.36 -8.04 13.06
CA SER A 39 -6.35 -9.09 12.85
C SER A 39 -6.10 -9.28 11.36
N CYS A 40 -4.83 -9.45 11.03
CA CYS A 40 -4.35 -9.69 9.67
C CYS A 40 -3.23 -10.72 9.67
N LYS A 41 -3.53 -11.90 10.20
CA LYS A 41 -2.58 -13.03 10.20
C LYS A 41 -2.17 -13.45 8.79
N GLU A 42 -3.01 -13.12 7.81
CA GLU A 42 -2.73 -13.32 6.40
C GLU A 42 -1.52 -12.50 5.93
N LEU A 43 -1.28 -11.31 6.47
CA LEU A 43 -0.07 -10.51 6.19
C LEU A 43 1.20 -11.09 6.84
N GLU A 44 1.05 -11.91 7.87
CA GLU A 44 2.16 -12.53 8.63
C GLU A 44 2.54 -13.91 8.09
N ALA A 45 1.74 -14.48 7.18
CA ALA A 45 1.96 -15.80 6.62
C ALA A 45 3.04 -15.77 5.53
N SER A 46 4.25 -16.24 5.86
CA SER A 46 5.34 -16.40 4.90
C SER A 46 5.26 -17.76 4.17
N PRO A 47 5.55 -17.84 2.85
CA PRO A 47 5.89 -16.74 1.95
C PRO A 47 4.62 -16.05 1.42
N PHE A 48 4.56 -14.74 1.59
CA PHE A 48 3.51 -13.94 0.99
C PHE A 48 4.03 -13.28 -0.29
N PRO A 49 3.35 -13.40 -1.45
CA PRO A 49 3.76 -12.68 -2.64
C PRO A 49 3.58 -11.17 -2.39
N HIS A 50 4.63 -10.36 -2.60
CA HIS A 50 4.57 -8.90 -2.46
C HIS A 50 3.44 -8.29 -3.28
N ALA A 51 3.14 -8.86 -4.45
CA ALA A 51 2.02 -8.46 -5.30
C ALA A 51 0.69 -8.49 -4.53
N THR A 52 0.47 -9.52 -3.70
CA THR A 52 -0.74 -9.66 -2.90
C THR A 52 -0.81 -8.61 -1.79
N VAL A 53 0.32 -8.25 -1.13
CA VAL A 53 0.32 -7.18 -0.11
C VAL A 53 0.02 -5.82 -0.74
N VAL A 54 0.57 -5.54 -1.93
CA VAL A 54 0.28 -4.32 -2.68
C VAL A 54 -1.21 -4.23 -3.05
N ASP A 55 -1.83 -5.34 -3.44
CA ASP A 55 -3.25 -5.33 -3.76
C ASP A 55 -4.14 -5.15 -2.52
N ILE A 56 -3.74 -5.71 -1.37
CA ILE A 56 -4.39 -5.43 -0.08
C ILE A 56 -4.20 -3.95 0.29
N LEU A 57 -3.02 -3.38 0.08
CA LEU A 57 -2.73 -1.96 0.34
C LEU A 57 -3.65 -1.05 -0.51
N LYS A 58 -3.79 -1.34 -1.80
CA LYS A 58 -4.71 -0.65 -2.72
C LYS A 58 -6.14 -0.68 -2.20
N ALA A 59 -6.61 -1.87 -1.82
CA ALA A 59 -7.98 -2.05 -1.35
C ALA A 59 -8.21 -1.38 0.01
N ALA A 60 -7.25 -1.48 0.94
CA ALA A 60 -7.29 -0.81 2.24
C ALA A 60 -7.35 0.72 2.08
N ASN A 61 -6.58 1.27 1.14
CA ASN A 61 -6.64 2.70 0.81
C ASN A 61 -8.00 3.09 0.22
N ARG A 62 -8.55 2.29 -0.70
CA ARG A 62 -9.87 2.54 -1.30
C ARG A 62 -10.99 2.56 -0.27
N PHE A 63 -11.02 1.60 0.64
CA PHE A 63 -12.04 1.52 1.70
C PHE A 63 -11.69 2.36 2.94
N ASN A 64 -10.61 3.15 2.88
CA ASN A 64 -10.13 4.03 3.94
C ASN A 64 -9.90 3.32 5.30
N ILE A 65 -9.37 2.09 5.25
CA ILE A 65 -9.06 1.26 6.42
C ILE A 65 -7.62 1.57 6.86
N HIS A 66 -7.46 2.61 7.67
CA HIS A 66 -6.15 3.17 8.02
C HIS A 66 -5.19 2.16 8.65
N GLY A 67 -5.62 1.45 9.70
CA GLY A 67 -4.75 0.52 10.42
C GLY A 67 -4.23 -0.62 9.54
N LEU A 68 -5.06 -1.12 8.62
CA LEU A 68 -4.61 -2.12 7.65
C LEU A 68 -3.61 -1.55 6.64
N ARG A 69 -3.81 -0.30 6.20
CA ARG A 69 -2.88 0.39 5.31
C ARG A 69 -1.50 0.54 5.95
N GLU A 70 -1.45 0.85 7.25
CA GLU A 70 -0.20 0.92 8.02
C GLU A 70 0.47 -0.44 8.13
N ARG A 71 -0.26 -1.49 8.52
CA ARG A 71 0.30 -2.86 8.60
C ARG A 71 0.84 -3.38 7.27
N CYS A 72 0.13 -3.12 6.16
CA CYS A 72 0.63 -3.44 4.82
C CYS A 72 1.95 -2.69 4.54
N GLY A 73 2.03 -1.42 4.94
CA GLY A 73 3.25 -0.64 4.80
C GLY A 73 4.42 -1.21 5.60
N GLU A 74 4.20 -1.61 6.84
CA GLU A 74 5.23 -2.24 7.67
C GLU A 74 5.75 -3.55 7.07
N ALA A 75 4.84 -4.42 6.61
CA ALA A 75 5.20 -5.67 5.95
C ALA A 75 6.02 -5.41 4.67
N LEU A 76 5.60 -4.45 3.84
CA LEU A 76 6.32 -4.10 2.61
C LEU A 76 7.70 -3.51 2.87
N VAL A 77 7.90 -2.78 3.98
CA VAL A 77 9.21 -2.23 4.35
C VAL A 77 10.20 -3.32 4.73
N GLN A 78 9.76 -4.35 5.46
CA GLN A 78 10.62 -5.48 5.86
C GLN A 78 11.13 -6.28 4.65
N GLU A 79 10.34 -6.24 3.59
CA GLU A 79 10.48 -7.04 2.38
C GLU A 79 11.09 -6.25 1.19
N LEU A 80 11.61 -5.04 1.46
CA LEU A 80 12.26 -4.20 0.45
C LEU A 80 13.53 -4.85 -0.11
N SER A 81 13.62 -4.83 -1.44
CA SER A 81 14.78 -5.31 -2.19
C SER A 81 15.10 -4.36 -3.34
N VAL A 82 16.32 -4.49 -3.88
CA VAL A 82 16.74 -3.72 -5.06
C VAL A 82 15.80 -3.92 -6.23
N GLN A 83 15.27 -5.14 -6.40
CA GLN A 83 14.41 -5.49 -7.54
C GLN A 83 12.99 -4.92 -7.41
N ASN A 84 12.46 -4.81 -6.19
CA ASN A 84 11.07 -4.41 -5.97
C ASN A 84 10.89 -2.93 -5.57
N VAL A 85 11.92 -2.26 -5.03
CA VAL A 85 11.76 -0.92 -4.40
C VAL A 85 11.21 0.13 -5.36
N ALA A 86 11.60 0.08 -6.63
CA ALA A 86 11.13 1.04 -7.63
C ALA A 86 9.62 0.91 -7.88
N HIS A 87 9.13 -0.33 -8.01
CA HIS A 87 7.70 -0.59 -8.16
C HIS A 87 6.94 -0.23 -6.88
N LEU A 88 7.46 -0.65 -5.71
CA LEU A 88 6.84 -0.35 -4.43
C LEU A 88 6.80 1.14 -4.12
N LEU A 89 7.78 1.93 -4.57
CA LEU A 89 7.77 3.37 -4.40
C LEU A 89 6.62 4.04 -5.18
N ILE A 90 6.32 3.56 -6.39
CA ILE A 90 5.18 4.04 -7.18
C ILE A 90 3.88 3.70 -6.43
N GLU A 91 3.72 2.45 -6.02
CA GLU A 91 2.53 1.98 -5.30
C GLU A 91 2.34 2.70 -3.95
N ALA A 92 3.43 2.93 -3.22
CA ALA A 92 3.43 3.68 -1.98
C ALA A 92 3.02 5.15 -2.18
N SER A 93 3.38 5.76 -3.31
CA SER A 93 2.96 7.12 -3.64
C SER A 93 1.48 7.24 -3.99
N LEU A 94 0.87 6.17 -4.51
CA LEU A 94 -0.53 6.18 -4.96
C LEU A 94 -1.50 5.72 -3.87
N HIS A 95 -1.09 4.73 -3.08
CA HIS A 95 -1.96 4.01 -2.15
C HIS A 95 -1.37 3.86 -0.75
N GLY A 96 -0.08 4.11 -0.59
CA GLY A 96 0.65 3.90 0.65
C GLY A 96 0.44 4.98 1.69
N THR A 97 1.12 4.79 2.82
CA THR A 97 1.32 5.83 3.81
C THR A 97 2.54 6.68 3.46
N GLU A 98 2.56 7.92 3.95
CA GLU A 98 3.73 8.79 3.80
C GLU A 98 5.00 8.15 4.42
N THR A 99 4.83 7.38 5.49
CA THR A 99 5.91 6.60 6.12
C THR A 99 6.46 5.55 5.15
N LEU A 100 5.61 4.75 4.51
CA LEU A 100 6.03 3.74 3.52
C LEU A 100 6.79 4.40 2.36
N LYS A 101 6.24 5.48 1.79
CA LYS A 101 6.89 6.24 0.70
C LYS A 101 8.29 6.70 1.11
N LYS A 102 8.43 7.30 2.30
CA LYS A 102 9.73 7.75 2.82
C LYS A 102 10.73 6.60 2.99
N GLN A 103 10.29 5.44 3.49
CA GLN A 103 11.18 4.28 3.63
C GLN A 103 11.64 3.74 2.28
N CYS A 104 10.73 3.62 1.29
CA CYS A 104 11.09 3.24 -0.07
C CYS A 104 12.10 4.21 -0.68
N LEU A 105 11.89 5.53 -0.55
CA LEU A 105 12.82 6.55 -1.05
C LEU A 105 14.20 6.44 -0.39
N ARG A 106 14.25 6.26 0.94
CA ARG A 106 15.52 6.09 1.68
C ARG A 106 16.27 4.84 1.24
N PHE A 107 15.57 3.72 1.07
CA PHE A 107 16.16 2.48 0.59
C PHE A 107 16.69 2.64 -0.84
N ALA A 108 15.87 3.20 -1.73
CA ALA A 108 16.25 3.45 -3.12
C ALA A 108 17.48 4.37 -3.22
N ALA A 109 17.54 5.43 -2.40
CA ALA A 109 18.69 6.32 -2.36
C ALA A 109 19.95 5.61 -1.86
N LYS A 110 19.86 4.82 -0.78
CA LYS A 110 20.98 4.06 -0.22
C LYS A 110 21.55 3.04 -1.22
N HIS A 111 20.68 2.42 -2.03
CA HIS A 111 21.05 1.39 -3.00
C HIS A 111 20.99 1.89 -4.46
N TYR A 112 21.08 3.21 -4.66
CA TYR A 112 20.78 3.86 -5.94
C TYR A 112 21.52 3.25 -7.13
N ARG A 113 22.82 2.96 -7.00
CA ARG A 113 23.63 2.38 -8.08
C ARG A 113 23.11 1.02 -8.59
N ALA A 114 22.51 0.23 -7.72
CA ALA A 114 21.93 -1.06 -8.07
C ALA A 114 20.49 -0.89 -8.56
N VAL A 115 19.70 -0.06 -7.87
CA VAL A 115 18.31 0.22 -8.21
C VAL A 115 18.19 0.87 -9.59
N SER A 116 19.07 1.80 -9.94
CA SER A 116 19.05 2.53 -11.23
C SER A 116 19.25 1.64 -12.45
N LYS A 117 19.75 0.41 -12.25
CA LYS A 117 19.93 -0.59 -13.31
C LYS A 117 18.75 -1.55 -13.44
N THR A 118 17.78 -1.49 -12.54
CA THR A 118 16.61 -2.38 -12.58
C THR A 118 15.60 -1.90 -13.61
N GLU A 119 14.88 -2.85 -14.22
CA GLU A 119 13.78 -2.52 -15.13
C GLU A 119 12.69 -1.70 -14.42
N GLY A 120 12.43 -2.01 -13.14
CA GLY A 120 11.49 -1.26 -12.32
C GLY A 120 11.83 0.23 -12.22
N PHE A 121 13.11 0.59 -12.21
CA PHE A 121 13.53 1.99 -12.13
C PHE A 121 13.16 2.80 -13.37
N SER A 122 13.22 2.20 -14.58
CA SER A 122 12.80 2.88 -15.81
C SER A 122 11.32 3.32 -15.78
N LYS A 123 10.48 2.66 -14.98
CA LYS A 123 9.07 3.03 -14.82
C LYS A 123 8.88 4.33 -14.03
N LEU A 124 9.89 4.78 -13.26
CA LEU A 124 9.84 6.06 -12.55
C LEU A 124 9.89 7.27 -13.49
N ASP A 125 10.29 7.11 -14.75
CA ASP A 125 10.29 8.21 -15.74
C ASP A 125 8.89 8.80 -15.94
N ARG A 126 7.84 8.01 -15.69
CA ARG A 126 6.44 8.45 -15.72
C ARG A 126 5.99 9.16 -14.43
N HIS A 127 6.87 9.26 -13.45
CA HIS A 127 6.60 9.83 -12.12
C HIS A 127 7.70 10.85 -11.73
N PRO A 128 7.77 12.02 -12.40
CA PRO A 128 8.85 12.98 -12.23
C PRO A 128 8.94 13.55 -10.81
N THR A 129 7.82 13.60 -10.08
CA THR A 129 7.79 14.01 -8.67
C THR A 129 8.57 13.05 -7.77
N LEU A 130 8.48 11.74 -8.03
CA LEU A 130 9.22 10.72 -7.27
C LEU A 130 10.72 10.75 -7.58
N LEU A 131 11.10 11.01 -8.83
CA LEU A 131 12.49 11.22 -9.21
C LEU A 131 13.07 12.46 -8.54
N LYS A 132 12.30 13.56 -8.46
CA LYS A 132 12.70 14.77 -7.75
C LYS A 132 12.91 14.51 -6.25
N ASP A 133 11.97 13.80 -5.61
CA ASP A 133 12.07 13.42 -4.20
C ASP A 133 13.32 12.56 -3.94
N LEU A 134 13.57 11.59 -4.83
CA LEU A 134 14.74 10.73 -4.77
C LEU A 134 16.05 11.51 -4.94
N MET A 135 16.11 12.42 -5.92
CA MET A 135 17.26 13.29 -6.16
C MET A 135 17.54 14.19 -4.95
N HIS A 136 16.51 14.76 -4.35
CA HIS A 136 16.64 15.57 -3.14
C HIS A 136 17.25 14.74 -2.00
N ILE A 137 16.76 13.52 -1.77
CA ILE A 137 17.30 12.63 -0.73
C ILE A 137 18.75 12.25 -1.04
N LEU A 138 19.09 11.93 -2.29
CA LEU A 138 20.46 11.65 -2.70
C LEU A 138 21.38 12.84 -2.42
N ALA A 139 20.99 14.05 -2.81
CA ALA A 139 21.76 15.27 -2.55
C ALA A 139 22.04 15.46 -1.05
N THR A 140 21.04 15.20 -0.18
CA THR A 140 21.24 15.27 1.29
C THR A 140 22.14 14.19 1.87
N GLN A 141 22.37 13.08 1.16
CA GLN A 141 23.32 12.04 1.56
C GLN A 141 24.76 12.45 1.18
N PHE A 142 24.95 13.09 0.03
CA PHE A 142 26.27 13.56 -0.41
C PHE A 142 26.84 14.69 0.46
N THR A 143 25.98 15.56 1.01
CA THR A 143 26.42 16.66 1.89
C THR A 143 26.89 16.21 3.28
N LYS A 144 26.76 14.92 3.62
CA LYS A 144 27.21 14.35 4.91
C LYS A 144 28.58 13.68 4.86
N GLN A 145 29.27 13.63 3.71
CA GLN A 145 30.66 13.18 3.69
C GLN A 145 31.56 14.30 4.24
N PRO A 146 32.29 14.08 5.35
CA PRO A 146 33.32 15.03 5.76
C PRO A 146 34.40 15.03 4.68
N VAL A 147 34.74 16.22 4.17
CA VAL A 147 35.97 16.45 3.42
C VAL A 147 37.10 15.93 4.30
N ALA A 148 37.71 14.81 3.91
CA ALA A 148 38.95 14.36 4.53
C ALA A 148 40.02 15.40 4.20
N THR A 149 40.26 16.31 5.13
CA THR A 149 41.43 17.19 5.12
C THR A 149 42.65 16.29 5.25
N GLN A 150 43.34 16.05 4.14
CA GLN A 150 44.73 15.60 4.17
C GLN A 150 45.60 16.86 4.24
N SER A 151 46.21 17.08 5.41
CA SER A 151 47.44 17.86 5.61
C SER A 151 48.18 17.28 6.80
#